data_AF-A0A497LSP0-F1
#
_entry.id   AF-A0A497LSP0-F1
#
_cell.length_a   1.000
_cell.length_b   1.000
_cell.length_c   1.000
_cell.angle_alpha   90.00
_cell.angle_beta   90.00
_cell.angle_gamma   90.00
#
_symmetry.space_group_name_H-M   'P 1'
#
loop_
_entity.id
_entity.type
_entity.pdbx_description
1 polymer ?
#
loop_
_entity_poly.entity_id
_entity_poly.type
_entity_poly.pdbx_seq_one_letter_code
_entity_poly.pdbx_strand_id
1 'polypeptide(L)' 'MRRIIKIAPMHKLIKRAGAARVSEESAIALSEILEEVGLKVAKEAIDFARHAGRKTVKARDIKIAAEKMLEKVLGR' A
#
# COMPACT_ATOMS: atom_id res chain seq x y z
N MET A 1 -12.01 8.40 12.30
CA MET A 1 -11.50 7.24 11.52
C MET A 1 -10.37 6.57 12.28
N ARG A 2 -10.34 5.23 12.37
CA ARG A 2 -9.26 4.48 13.02
C ARG A 2 -8.18 4.19 11.98
N ARG A 3 -6.99 4.78 12.13
CA ARG A 3 -5.82 4.48 11.29
C ARG A 3 -5.36 3.04 11.51
N ILE A 4 -5.14 2.32 10.42
CA ILE A 4 -4.68 0.94 10.38
C ILE A 4 -3.14 0.92 10.46
N ILE A 5 -2.47 1.83 9.75
CA ILE A 5 -1.01 1.96 9.71
C ILE A 5 -0.54 2.89 10.83
N LYS A 6 0.57 2.51 11.49
CA LYS A 6 1.17 3.29 12.59
C LYS A 6 2.07 4.40 12.03
N ILE A 7 2.11 5.54 12.73
CA ILE A 7 2.90 6.72 12.33
C ILE A 7 4.41 6.49 12.45
N ALA A 8 4.89 5.80 13.50
CA ALA A 8 6.34 5.63 13.72
C ALA A 8 7.07 4.94 12.55
N PRO A 9 6.54 3.88 11.92
CA PRO A 9 7.08 3.36 10.65
C PRO A 9 7.15 4.38 9.52
N MET A 10 6.20 5.32 9.42
CA MET A 10 6.20 6.35 8.38
C MET A 10 7.35 7.33 8.56
N HIS A 11 7.63 7.77 9.80
CA HIS A 11 8.84 8.53 10.10
C HIS A 11 10.11 7.80 9.65
N LYS A 12 10.21 6.48 9.93
CA LYS A 12 11.38 5.68 9.52
C LYS A 12 11.47 5.56 8.00
N LEU A 13 10.35 5.37 7.31
CA LEU A 13 10.29 5.23 5.85
C LEU A 13 10.73 6.53 5.17
N ILE A 14 10.23 7.68 5.62
CA ILE A 14 10.58 9.00 5.07
C ILE A 14 12.07 9.31 5.32
N LYS A 15 12.60 9.02 6.51
CA LYS A 15 14.04 9.17 6.80
C LYS A 15 14.90 8.27 5.92
N ARG A 16 14.47 7.02 5.72
CA ARG A 16 15.16 6.06 4.84
C ARG A 16 15.15 6.50 3.38
N ALA A 17 14.15 7.27 2.96
CA ALA A 17 14.11 7.90 1.64
C ALA A 17 15.06 9.11 1.51
N GLY A 18 15.75 9.51 2.59
CA GLY A 18 16.78 10.55 2.57
C GLY A 18 16.42 11.84 3.33
N ALA A 19 15.25 11.91 3.96
CA ALA A 19 14.89 13.09 4.74
C ALA A 19 15.70 13.19 6.05
N ALA A 20 16.36 14.32 6.28
CA ALA A 20 17.07 14.59 7.54
C ALA A 20 16.11 14.79 8.73
N ARG A 21 14.98 15.47 8.50
CA ARG A 21 13.93 15.75 9.49
C ARG A 21 12.56 15.44 8.88
N VAL A 22 11.60 15.06 9.72
CA VAL A 22 10.23 14.71 9.33
C VAL A 22 9.28 15.26 10.38
N SER A 23 8.23 15.96 9.96
CA SER A 23 7.14 16.39 10.85
C SER A 23 6.15 15.25 11.08
N GLU A 24 5.46 15.27 12.21
CA GLU A 24 4.37 14.33 12.50
C GLU A 24 3.31 14.34 11.40
N GLU A 25 2.93 15.52 10.92
CA GLU A 25 1.97 15.71 9.83
C GLU A 25 2.41 15.02 8.53
N SER A 26 3.72 15.07 8.21
CA SER A 26 4.25 14.39 7.03
C SER A 26 4.12 12.87 7.14
N ALA A 27 4.34 12.30 8.33
CA ALA A 27 4.14 10.89 8.56
C ALA A 27 2.66 10.48 8.59
N ILE A 28 1.78 11.36 9.07
CA ILE A 28 0.32 11.16 8.97
C ILE A 28 -0.11 11.11 7.51
N ALA A 29 0.30 12.09 6.70
CA ALA A 29 -0.05 12.15 5.29
C ALA A 29 0.43 10.91 4.52
N LEU A 30 1.66 10.45 4.77
CA LEU A 30 2.16 9.21 4.16
C LEU A 30 1.35 7.98 4.60
N SER A 31 0.96 7.92 5.88
CA SER A 31 0.11 6.84 6.39
C SER A 31 -1.22 6.76 5.64
N GLU A 32 -1.87 7.90 5.41
CA GLU A 32 -3.16 7.98 4.73
C GLU A 32 -3.05 7.55 3.27
N ILE A 33 -2.01 8.00 2.57
CA ILE A 33 -1.74 7.62 1.18
C ILE A 33 -1.47 6.11 1.08
N LEU A 34 -0.64 5.55 1.97
CA LEU A 34 -0.32 4.12 1.94
C LEU A 34 -1.52 3.25 2.33
N GLU A 35 -2.40 3.71 3.21
CA GLU A 35 -3.66 3.03 3.50
C GLU A 35 -4.57 2.99 2.25
N GLU A 36 -4.71 4.11 1.55
CA GLU A 36 -5.51 4.17 0.33
C GLU A 36 -4.96 3.25 -0.77
N VAL A 37 -3.65 3.31 -1.01
CA VAL A 37 -2.96 2.44 -1.98
C VAL A 37 -3.09 0.98 -1.57
N GLY A 38 -2.83 0.67 -0.30
CA GLY A 38 -2.94 -0.69 0.24
C GLY A 38 -4.35 -1.27 0.08
N LEU A 39 -5.40 -0.46 0.30
CA LEU A 39 -6.79 -0.87 0.10
C LEU A 39 -7.10 -1.16 -1.36
N LYS A 40 -6.60 -0.35 -2.31
CA LYS A 40 -6.78 -0.59 -3.75
C LYS A 40 -6.10 -1.90 -4.18
N VAL A 41 -4.85 -2.12 -3.77
CA VAL A 41 -4.12 -3.37 -4.05
C VAL A 41 -4.83 -4.57 -3.42
N ALA A 42 -5.30 -4.46 -2.17
CA ALA A 42 -5.98 -5.56 -1.48
C ALA A 42 -7.29 -5.95 -2.16
N LYS A 43 -8.08 -5.00 -2.65
CA LYS A 43 -9.32 -5.28 -3.39
C LYS A 43 -9.05 -6.06 -4.67
N GLU A 44 -8.10 -5.61 -5.48
CA GLU A 44 -7.73 -6.32 -6.72
C GLU A 44 -7.15 -7.72 -6.41
N ALA A 45 -6.35 -7.86 -5.35
CA ALA A 45 -5.82 -9.15 -4.93
C ALA A 45 -6.91 -10.14 -4.48
N ILE A 46 -7.99 -9.65 -3.86
CA ILE A 46 -9.17 -10.47 -3.54
C ILE A 46 -9.80 -11.01 -4.82
N ASP A 47 -9.90 -10.18 -5.86
CA ASP A 47 -10.45 -10.63 -7.15
C ASP A 47 -9.55 -11.69 -7.78
N PHE A 48 -8.23 -11.52 -7.81
CA PHE A 48 -7.32 -12.58 -8.30
C PHE A 48 -7.44 -13.88 -7.50
N ALA A 49 -7.56 -13.80 -6.18
CA ALA A 49 -7.78 -14.99 -5.36
C ALA A 49 -9.10 -15.69 -5.72
N ARG A 50 -10.19 -14.91 -5.87
CA ARG A 50 -11.52 -15.41 -6.26
C ARG A 50 -11.53 -16.07 -7.64
N HIS A 51 -10.93 -15.45 -8.65
CA HIS A 51 -10.82 -16.03 -10.00
C HIS A 51 -10.03 -17.34 -9.99
N ALA A 52 -9.05 -17.48 -9.10
CA ALA A 52 -8.32 -18.71 -8.89
C ALA A 52 -9.05 -19.73 -7.96
N GLY A 53 -10.34 -19.52 -7.67
CA GLY A 53 -11.16 -20.41 -6.84
C GLY A 53 -10.80 -20.42 -5.34
N ARG A 54 -10.03 -19.45 -4.86
CA ARG A 54 -9.54 -19.39 -3.47
C ARG A 54 -10.24 -18.29 -2.68
N LYS A 55 -10.53 -18.59 -1.41
CA LYS A 55 -10.96 -17.58 -0.42
C LYS A 55 -9.78 -16.85 0.23
N THR A 56 -8.64 -17.53 0.36
CA THR A 56 -7.43 -16.97 0.96
C THR A 56 -6.60 -16.21 -0.07
N VAL A 57 -6.39 -14.91 0.18
CA VAL A 57 -5.45 -14.07 -0.56
C VAL A 57 -4.02 -14.52 -0.23
N LYS A 58 -3.24 -14.83 -1.26
CA LYS A 58 -1.83 -15.22 -1.16
C LYS A 58 -0.93 -14.07 -1.60
N ALA A 59 0.34 -14.13 -1.21
CA ALA A 59 1.34 -13.13 -1.60
C ALA A 59 1.40 -12.90 -3.13
N ARG A 60 1.19 -13.94 -3.94
CA ARG A 60 1.15 -13.81 -5.41
C ARG A 60 0.01 -12.91 -5.91
N ASP A 61 -1.14 -12.94 -5.24
CA ASP A 61 -2.30 -12.13 -5.63
C ASP A 61 -2.01 -10.65 -5.34
N ILE A 62 -1.33 -10.36 -4.22
CA ILE A 62 -0.86 -9.01 -3.87
C ILE A 62 0.16 -8.50 -4.88
N LYS A 63 1.14 -9.33 -5.26
CA LYS A 63 2.18 -8.93 -6.23
C LYS A 63 1.58 -8.60 -7.60
N ILE A 64 0.73 -9.48 -8.14
CA ILE A 64 0.07 -9.26 -9.44
C ILE A 64 -0.83 -8.02 -9.38
N ALA A 65 -1.56 -7.82 -8.28
CA ALA A 65 -2.38 -6.62 -8.09
C ALA A 65 -1.55 -5.34 -8.04
N ALA A 66 -0.42 -5.35 -7.33
CA ALA A 66 0.49 -4.21 -7.26
C ALA A 66 1.12 -3.90 -8.62
N GLU A 67 1.59 -4.91 -9.35
CA GLU A 67 2.16 -4.76 -10.70
C GLU A 67 1.15 -4.14 -11.65
N LYS A 68 -0.06 -4.72 -11.75
CA LYS A 68 -1.14 -4.20 -12.60
C LYS A 68 -1.54 -2.77 -12.22
N MET A 69 -1.53 -2.44 -10.93
CA MET A 69 -1.82 -1.08 -10.47
C MET A 69 -0.72 -0.10 -10.88
N LEU A 70 0.54 -0.48 -10.76
CA LEU A 70 1.68 0.33 -11.17
C LEU A 70 1.71 0.55 -12.68
N GLU A 71 1.42 -0.48 -13.49
CA GLU A 71 1.29 -0.37 -14.95
C GLU A 71 0.25 0.70 -15.34
N LYS A 72 -0.95 0.63 -14.75
CA LYS A 72 -2.02 1.62 -14.96
C LYS A 72 -1.59 3.05 -14.63
N VAL A 73 -0.79 3.23 -13.57
CA VAL A 73 -0.31 4.56 -13.14
C VAL A 73 0.81 5.06 -14.06
N LEU A 74 1.70 4.16 -14.50
CA LEU A 74 2.84 4.49 -15.35
C LEU A 74 2.50 4.57 -16.85
N GLY A 75 1.24 4.32 -17.22
CA GLY A 75 0.75 4.45 -18.60
C GLY A 75 1.40 3.49 -19.58
N ARG A 76 1.77 2.29 -19.11
CA ARG A 76 2.32 1.21 -19.94
C ARG A 76 1.32 0.08 -20.03
#